data_AF-A0A6J4NXX0-F1
#
_entry.id   AF-A0A6J4NXX0-F1
#
_cell.length_a   1.000
_cell.length_b   1.000
_cell.length_c   1.000
_cell.angle_alpha   90.00
_cell.angle_beta   90.00
_cell.angle_gamma   90.00
#
_symmetry.space_group_name_H-M   'P 1'
#
loop_
_entity.id
_entity.type
_entity.pdbx_description
1 polymer ?
#
loop_
_entity_poly.entity_id
_entity_poly.type
_entity_poly.pdbx_seq_one_letter_code
_entity_poly.pdbx_strand_id
1 'polypeptide(L)'
;GLWLPTGGHVEVGEDPADTVRREAPEELGITPVFTDPAVQPVFVTVTETTGSIAARHTDVSLWYLLSGSKDEDLHPDVREFSAARWWGQTELAAADSSQFEPHLTRFLAKVDALL
;
A
#
# COMPACT_ATOMS: atom_id res chain seq x y z
N GLY A 1 -6.16 3.13 14.63
CA GLY A 1 -5.90 3.39 13.20
C GLY A 1 -6.27 2.17 12.40
N LEU A 2 -6.14 2.25 11.08
CA LEU A 2 -6.23 1.10 10.18
C LEU A 2 -4.82 0.56 9.90
N TRP A 3 -4.71 -0.71 9.55
CA TRP A 3 -3.55 -1.30 8.91
C TRP A 3 -3.63 -1.01 7.41
N LEU A 4 -2.69 -0.23 6.92
CA LEU A 4 -2.63 0.20 5.52
C LEU A 4 -1.37 -0.37 4.86
N PRO A 5 -1.36 -0.58 3.53
CA PRO A 5 -0.10 -0.71 2.80
C PRO A 5 0.70 0.59 2.93
N THR A 6 2.02 0.51 2.72
CA THR A 6 2.88 1.68 2.51
C THR A 6 2.48 2.42 1.23
N GLY A 7 2.69 3.73 1.22
CA GLY A 7 2.49 4.60 0.06
C GLY A 7 2.01 5.99 0.44
N GLY A 8 2.22 6.93 -0.46
CA GLY A 8 1.89 8.33 -0.25
C GLY A 8 1.38 9.03 -1.49
N HIS A 9 1.37 10.36 -1.43
CA HIS A 9 0.93 11.19 -2.55
C HIS A 9 1.99 11.17 -3.66
N VAL A 10 1.51 11.13 -4.91
CA VAL A 10 2.38 11.35 -6.07
C VAL A 10 2.63 12.85 -6.18
N GLU A 11 3.91 13.24 -6.21
CA GLU A 11 4.30 14.64 -6.33
C GLU A 11 4.03 15.18 -7.75
N VAL A 12 3.91 16.51 -7.88
CA VAL A 12 3.62 17.14 -9.17
C VAL A 12 4.75 16.85 -10.18
N GLY A 13 4.42 16.10 -11.23
CA GLY A 13 5.36 15.70 -12.27
C GLY A 13 6.17 14.45 -11.94
N GLU A 14 5.92 13.82 -10.79
CA GLU A 14 6.49 12.52 -10.42
C GLU A 14 5.77 11.40 -11.18
N ASP A 15 6.52 10.41 -11.67
CA ASP A 15 5.94 9.17 -12.16
C ASP A 15 5.43 8.36 -10.96
N PRO A 16 4.20 7.82 -10.96
CA PRO A 16 3.68 7.09 -9.80
C PRO A 16 4.55 5.90 -9.37
N ALA A 17 5.33 5.30 -10.26
CA ALA A 17 6.28 4.25 -9.87
C ALA A 17 7.49 4.82 -9.11
N ASP A 18 7.89 6.06 -9.38
CA ASP A 18 8.93 6.75 -8.62
C ASP A 18 8.46 7.12 -7.21
N THR A 19 7.17 7.43 -7.04
CA THR A 19 6.56 7.54 -5.71
C THR A 19 6.76 6.24 -4.91
N VAL A 20 6.50 5.08 -5.49
CA VAL A 20 6.74 3.79 -4.81
C VAL A 20 8.22 3.58 -4.46
N ARG A 21 9.13 3.99 -5.36
CA ARG A 21 10.58 3.92 -5.13
C ARG A 21 11.06 4.80 -3.99
N ARG A 22 10.36 5.91 -3.75
CA ARG A 22 10.66 6.88 -2.69
C ARG A 22 10.00 6.48 -1.36
N GLU A 23 8.71 6.18 -1.37
CA GLU A 23 7.92 5.90 -0.16
C GLU A 23 8.32 4.58 0.52
N ALA A 24 8.56 3.49 -0.23
CA ALA A 24 8.86 2.20 0.41
C ALA A 24 10.15 2.24 1.28
N PRO A 25 11.25 2.88 0.86
CA PRO A 25 12.39 3.14 1.74
C PRO A 25 12.09 4.12 2.88
N GLU A 26 11.36 5.20 2.62
CA GLU A 26 11.07 6.25 3.62
C GLU A 26 10.19 5.72 4.75
N GLU A 27 9.13 4.99 4.40
CA GLU A 27 8.10 4.54 5.33
C GLU A 27 8.39 3.21 5.98
N LEU A 28 9.08 2.28 5.30
CA LEU A 28 9.33 0.91 5.78
C LEU A 28 10.81 0.52 5.84
N GLY A 29 11.72 1.32 5.26
CA GLY A 29 13.14 0.98 5.20
C GLY A 29 13.49 -0.13 4.20
N ILE A 30 12.60 -0.45 3.25
CA ILE A 30 12.82 -1.53 2.28
C ILE A 30 13.14 -0.99 0.88
N THR A 31 13.92 -1.75 0.11
CA THR A 31 14.12 -1.44 -1.32
C THR A 31 13.01 -2.11 -2.14
N PRO A 32 12.20 -1.36 -2.88
CA PRO A 32 11.09 -1.94 -3.62
C PRO A 32 11.58 -2.72 -4.84
N VAL A 33 11.11 -3.97 -4.96
CA VAL A 33 11.34 -4.81 -6.14
C VAL A 33 9.98 -5.08 -6.80
N PHE A 34 9.73 -4.44 -7.94
CA PHE A 34 8.48 -4.62 -8.68
C PHE A 34 8.39 -6.03 -9.26
N THR A 35 7.23 -6.67 -9.10
CA THR A 35 7.00 -8.00 -9.69
C THR A 35 6.72 -7.93 -11.19
N ASP A 36 6.15 -6.82 -11.66
CA ASP A 36 5.91 -6.56 -13.08
C ASP A 36 7.15 -5.90 -13.72
N PRO A 37 7.80 -6.53 -14.73
CA PRO A 37 8.92 -5.93 -15.46
C PRO A 37 8.56 -4.62 -16.18
N ALA A 38 7.29 -4.41 -16.52
CA ALA A 38 6.80 -3.18 -17.14
C ALA A 38 6.46 -2.09 -16.10
N VAL A 39 6.61 -2.41 -14.80
CA VAL A 39 6.37 -1.50 -13.67
C VAL A 39 4.99 -0.84 -13.77
N GLN A 40 3.94 -1.63 -13.99
CA GLN A 40 2.57 -1.12 -14.02
C GLN A 40 1.83 -1.41 -12.70
N PRO A 41 0.88 -0.55 -12.32
CA PRO A 41 -0.01 -0.86 -11.21
C PRO A 41 -0.91 -2.04 -11.59
N VAL A 42 -1.11 -2.96 -10.64
CA VAL A 42 -1.95 -4.16 -10.85
C VAL A 42 -3.41 -3.92 -10.47
N PHE A 43 -3.68 -2.83 -9.76
CA PHE A 43 -5.00 -2.49 -9.25
C PHE A 43 -5.16 -0.98 -9.05
N VAL A 44 -6.40 -0.48 -9.19
CA VAL A 44 -6.74 0.94 -9.02
C VAL A 44 -7.98 1.06 -8.15
N THR A 45 -7.93 1.97 -7.19
CA THR A 45 -9.05 2.28 -6.30
C THR A 45 -9.37 3.76 -6.33
N VAL A 46 -10.63 4.09 -6.07
CA VAL A 46 -11.11 5.46 -5.96
C VAL A 46 -11.84 5.58 -4.64
N THR A 47 -11.41 6.50 -3.78
CA THR A 47 -11.93 6.66 -2.42
C THR A 47 -12.18 8.14 -2.13
N GLU A 48 -13.37 8.48 -1.63
CA GLU A 48 -13.61 9.84 -1.09
C GLU A 48 -12.99 9.93 0.31
N THR A 49 -12.17 10.96 0.55
CA THR A 49 -11.54 11.16 1.84
C THR A 49 -12.55 11.51 2.92
N THR A 50 -12.28 11.07 4.15
CA THR A 50 -13.11 11.42 5.30
C THR A 50 -12.77 12.83 5.78
N GLY A 51 -13.77 13.61 6.21
CA GLY A 51 -13.56 14.99 6.66
C GLY A 51 -14.75 15.91 6.45
N SER A 52 -14.53 17.20 6.71
CA SER A 52 -15.52 18.25 6.42
C SER A 52 -15.70 18.39 4.90
N ILE A 53 -16.90 18.80 4.46
CA ILE A 53 -17.23 18.93 3.02
C ILE A 53 -16.18 19.74 2.25
N ALA A 54 -15.62 20.79 2.86
CA ALA A 54 -14.61 21.64 2.24
C ALA A 54 -13.22 20.99 2.10
N ALA A 55 -12.91 19.96 2.90
CA ALA A 55 -11.64 19.25 2.89
C ALA A 55 -11.72 17.89 2.16
N ARG A 56 -12.95 17.39 1.90
CA ARG A 56 -13.14 16.15 1.15
C ARG A 56 -12.64 16.31 -0.27
N HIS A 57 -11.93 15.30 -0.71
CA HIS A 57 -11.47 15.13 -2.07
C HIS A 57 -11.54 13.65 -2.43
N THR A 58 -11.31 13.35 -3.70
CA THR A 58 -11.29 11.97 -4.18
C THR A 58 -9.86 11.57 -4.44
N ASP A 59 -9.42 10.52 -3.74
CA ASP A 59 -8.14 9.88 -4.00
C ASP A 59 -8.31 8.81 -5.05
N VAL A 60 -7.33 8.77 -5.96
CA VAL A 60 -7.15 7.67 -6.92
C VAL A 60 -5.83 7.01 -6.58
N SER A 61 -5.89 5.80 -6.03
CA SER A 61 -4.70 5.06 -5.62
C SER A 61 -4.33 4.05 -6.70
N LEU A 62 -3.06 4.07 -7.10
CA LEU A 62 -2.45 3.10 -8.01
C LEU A 62 -1.66 2.09 -7.17
N TRP A 63 -2.05 0.81 -7.23
CA TRP A 63 -1.47 -0.22 -6.39
C TRP A 63 -0.44 -1.02 -7.17
N TYR A 64 0.80 -0.99 -6.69
CA TYR A 64 1.91 -1.76 -7.24
C TYR A 64 2.16 -3.02 -6.41
N LEU A 65 2.46 -4.13 -7.09
CA LEU A 65 2.86 -5.36 -6.43
C LEU A 65 4.38 -5.44 -6.35
N LEU A 66 4.88 -5.58 -5.12
CA LEU A 66 6.30 -5.72 -4.81
C LEU A 66 6.60 -7.12 -4.31
N SER A 67 7.76 -7.65 -4.66
CA SER A 67 8.34 -8.86 -4.05
C SER A 67 9.35 -8.47 -2.98
N GLY A 68 9.40 -9.24 -1.90
CA GLY A 68 10.36 -9.06 -0.81
C GLY A 68 10.43 -10.33 0.05
N SER A 69 11.22 -10.30 1.11
CA SER A 69 11.30 -11.40 2.07
C SER A 69 10.63 -11.00 3.38
N LYS A 70 9.84 -11.91 3.95
CA LYS A 70 9.29 -11.73 5.31
C LYS A 70 10.35 -11.65 6.42
N ASP A 71 11.60 -12.02 6.08
CA ASP A 71 12.74 -11.97 6.98
C ASP A 71 13.52 -10.63 6.83
N GLU A 72 13.08 -9.72 5.95
CA GLU A 72 13.57 -8.34 5.92
C GLU A 72 13.08 -7.59 7.17
N ASP A 73 14.02 -6.91 7.82
CA ASP A 73 13.73 -6.02 8.94
C ASP A 73 12.99 -4.77 8.42
N LEU A 74 11.81 -4.53 8.98
CA LEU A 74 11.04 -3.31 8.72
C LEU A 74 11.51 -2.21 9.68
N HIS A 75 11.82 -1.04 9.13
CA HIS A 75 12.21 0.14 9.88
C HIS A 75 11.18 1.26 9.66
N PRO A 76 9.98 1.15 10.25
CA PRO A 76 8.92 2.09 9.96
C PRO A 76 9.25 3.50 10.46
N ASP A 77 8.88 4.52 9.70
CA ASP A 77 8.94 5.90 10.20
C ASP A 77 7.93 6.08 11.34
N VAL A 78 8.43 6.19 12.56
CA VAL A 78 7.63 6.34 13.78
C VAL A 78 6.84 7.65 13.85
N ARG A 79 7.14 8.61 12.97
CA ARG A 79 6.37 9.86 12.83
C ARG A 79 5.03 9.61 12.13
N GLU A 80 4.96 8.57 11.29
CA GLU A 80 3.81 8.27 10.44
C GLU A 80 3.10 6.99 10.87
N PHE A 81 3.84 5.97 11.26
CA PHE A 81 3.32 4.66 11.62
C PHE A 81 3.50 4.35 13.11
N SER A 82 2.43 3.85 13.74
CA SER A 82 2.55 3.32 15.10
C SER A 82 3.16 1.91 15.14
N ALA A 83 3.08 1.16 14.03
CA ALA A 83 3.65 -0.18 13.87
C ALA A 83 3.66 -0.59 12.39
N ALA A 84 4.59 -1.47 12.03
CA ALA A 84 4.61 -2.20 10.75
C ALA A 84 4.93 -3.68 11.02
N ARG A 85 4.34 -4.58 10.23
CA ARG A 85 4.64 -6.02 10.29
C ARG A 85 4.22 -6.74 9.03
N TRP A 86 4.81 -7.90 8.82
CA TRP A 86 4.36 -8.88 7.84
C TRP A 86 3.06 -9.56 8.30
N TRP A 87 2.14 -9.75 7.36
CA TRP A 87 0.87 -10.44 7.57
C TRP A 87 0.77 -11.68 6.67
N GLY A 88 0.35 -12.81 7.22
CA GLY A 88 0.10 -14.02 6.43
C GLY A 88 -1.27 -13.97 5.75
N GLN A 89 -1.42 -14.61 4.58
CA GLN A 89 -2.71 -14.64 3.86
C GLN A 89 -3.84 -15.27 4.69
N THR A 90 -3.57 -16.38 5.38
CA THR A 90 -4.55 -17.01 6.29
C THR A 90 -4.88 -16.13 7.50
N GLU A 91 -3.91 -15.38 8.00
CA GLU A 91 -4.11 -14.44 9.11
C GLU A 91 -5.01 -13.29 8.68
N LEU A 92 -4.77 -12.69 7.51
CA LEU A 92 -5.61 -11.64 6.94
C LEU A 92 -7.04 -12.14 6.69
N ALA A 93 -7.21 -13.36 6.19
CA ALA A 93 -8.53 -13.95 5.94
C ALA A 93 -9.34 -14.20 7.22
N ALA A 94 -8.67 -14.43 8.36
CA ALA A 94 -9.30 -14.66 9.65
C ALA A 94 -9.50 -13.38 10.48
N ALA A 95 -8.82 -12.29 10.13
CA ALA A 95 -8.87 -11.03 10.85
C ALA A 95 -10.15 -10.23 10.56
N ASP A 96 -10.47 -9.29 11.44
CA ASP A 96 -11.57 -8.35 11.21
C ASP A 96 -11.17 -7.35 10.10
N SER A 97 -11.80 -7.48 8.94
CA SER A 97 -11.54 -6.61 7.77
C SER A 97 -11.69 -5.12 8.04
N SER A 98 -12.48 -4.71 9.06
CA SER A 98 -12.64 -3.30 9.42
C SER A 98 -11.38 -2.67 10.01
N GLN A 99 -10.38 -3.48 10.38
CA GLN A 99 -9.09 -3.01 10.88
C GLN A 99 -8.09 -2.66 9.77
N PHE A 100 -8.42 -2.93 8.51
CA PHE A 100 -7.51 -2.77 7.37
C PHE A 100 -8.01 -1.73 6.38
N GLU A 101 -7.14 -1.39 5.43
CA GLU A 101 -7.53 -0.66 4.22
C GLU A 101 -8.77 -1.31 3.57
N PRO A 102 -9.89 -0.57 3.38
CA PRO A 102 -11.15 -1.14 2.88
C PRO A 102 -11.04 -1.88 1.54
N HIS A 103 -10.05 -1.55 0.70
CA HIS A 103 -9.85 -2.23 -0.58
C HIS A 103 -8.88 -3.43 -0.52
N LEU A 104 -8.29 -3.75 0.65
CA LEU A 104 -7.28 -4.81 0.79
C LEU A 104 -7.77 -6.18 0.28
N THR A 105 -8.97 -6.61 0.66
CA THR A 105 -9.53 -7.90 0.22
C THR A 105 -9.70 -7.96 -1.31
N ARG A 106 -10.07 -6.85 -1.94
CA ARG A 106 -10.20 -6.76 -3.40
C ARG A 106 -8.84 -6.83 -4.07
N PHE A 107 -7.83 -6.18 -3.48
CA PHE A 107 -6.45 -6.26 -3.94
C PHE A 107 -5.90 -7.69 -3.84
N LEU A 108 -6.08 -8.37 -2.72
CA LEU A 108 -5.64 -9.76 -2.55
C LEU A 108 -6.29 -10.71 -3.58
N ALA A 109 -7.60 -10.58 -3.80
CA ALA A 109 -8.29 -11.36 -4.83
C ALA A 109 -7.75 -11.07 -6.25
N LYS A 110 -7.31 -9.83 -6.52
CA LYS A 110 -6.66 -9.47 -7.79
C LYS A 110 -5.27 -10.10 -7.90
N VAL A 111 -4.48 -10.11 -6.83
CA VAL A 111 -3.15 -10.74 -6.79
C VAL A 111 -3.25 -12.25 -6.97
N ASP A 112 -4.19 -12.92 -6.29
CA ASP A 112 -4.43 -14.36 -6.44
C ASP A 112 -4.79 -14.75 -7.90
N ALA A 113 -5.39 -13.84 -8.66
CA ALA A 113 -5.72 -14.08 -10.07
C ALA A 113 -4.54 -13.81 -11.04
N LEU A 114 -3.44 -13.23 -10.56
CA LEU A 114 -2.22 -12.96 -11.35
C LEU A 114 -1.13 -14.02 -11.15
N LEU A 115 -1.25 -14.85 -10.11
CA LEU A 115 -0.33 -15.95 -9.76
C LEU A 115 -0.86 -17.28 -10.31
#